data_AF-A0A974H0E2-F1
#
_entry.id   AF-A0A974H0E2-F1
#
_cell.length_a   1.000
_cell.length_b   1.000
_cell.length_c   1.000
_cell.angle_alpha   90.00
_cell.angle_beta   90.00
_cell.angle_gamma   90.00
#
_symmetry.space_group_name_H-M   'P 1'
#
loop_
_entity.id
_entity.type
_entity.pdbx_description
1 polymer ?
#
loop_
_entity_poly.entity_id
_entity_poly.type
_entity_poly.pdbx_seq_one_letter_code
_entity_poly.pdbx_strand_id
1 'polypeptide(L)'
;MTPLSGWVASFFLLQLLIAPGSPSPFPPRNETARVARYVAHHCDWGALATISSHSPVQGQPFANVFSVSDGPKGAGSGVPYLYLTNMEISVQDLQVRRGRGVT
;
A
#
# COMPACT_ATOMS: atom_id res chain seq x y z
N MET A 1 45.49 -31.12 -23.71
CA MET A 1 44.15 -30.68 -24.12
C MET A 1 43.27 -30.71 -22.87
N THR A 2 42.88 -29.53 -22.38
CA THR A 2 42.60 -29.20 -20.98
C THR A 2 41.25 -29.69 -20.44
N PRO A 3 41.17 -30.26 -19.21
CA PRO A 3 39.93 -30.60 -18.52
C PRO A 3 39.31 -29.41 -17.76
N LEU A 4 39.51 -28.17 -18.23
CA LEU A 4 39.03 -26.96 -17.54
C LEU A 4 37.53 -26.66 -17.76
N SER A 5 36.88 -27.24 -18.77
CA SER A 5 35.48 -26.92 -19.10
C SER A 5 34.47 -27.48 -18.09
N GLY A 6 34.75 -28.65 -17.50
CA GLY A 6 33.84 -29.29 -16.54
C GLY A 6 33.74 -28.55 -15.21
N TRP A 7 34.86 -27.99 -14.74
CA TRP A 7 34.90 -27.20 -13.50
C TRP A 7 34.15 -25.88 -13.66
N VAL A 8 34.30 -25.21 -14.80
CA VAL A 8 33.56 -23.97 -15.09
C VAL A 8 32.06 -24.22 -15.18
N ALA A 9 31.64 -25.28 -15.87
CA ALA A 9 30.23 -25.67 -15.97
C ALA A 9 29.63 -26.05 -14.61
N SER A 10 30.38 -26.77 -13.77
CA SER A 10 29.96 -27.14 -12.43
C SER A 10 29.87 -25.93 -11.50
N PHE A 11 30.81 -24.98 -11.60
CA PHE A 11 30.73 -23.71 -10.86
C PHE A 11 29.52 -22.87 -11.28
N PHE A 12 29.21 -22.82 -12.58
CA PHE A 12 28.04 -22.11 -13.11
C PHE A 12 26.72 -22.75 -12.68
N LEU A 13 26.65 -24.09 -12.69
CA LEU A 13 25.51 -24.85 -12.20
C LEU A 13 25.31 -24.66 -10.69
N LEU A 14 26.40 -24.64 -9.93
CA LEU A 14 26.37 -24.40 -8.49
C LEU A 14 25.91 -22.96 -8.17
N GLN A 15 26.33 -21.97 -8.96
CA GLN A 15 25.84 -20.59 -8.82
C GLN A 15 24.35 -20.45 -9.12
N LEU A 16 23.81 -21.23 -10.07
CA LEU A 16 22.37 -21.25 -10.36
C LEU A 16 21.57 -21.91 -9.23
N LEU A 17 22.14 -22.90 -8.55
CA LEU A 17 21.52 -23.59 -7.40
C LEU A 17 21.58 -22.77 -6.10
N ILE A 18 22.57 -21.87 -5.96
CA ILE A 18 22.72 -20.96 -4.82
C ILE A 18 22.09 -19.59 -5.11
N ALA A 19 21.48 -19.40 -6.30
CA ALA A 19 20.83 -18.15 -6.64
C ALA A 19 19.81 -17.79 -5.55
N PRO A 20 19.91 -16.59 -4.95
CA PRO A 20 18.96 -16.17 -3.93
C PRO A 20 17.57 -16.25 -4.55
N GLY A 21 16.67 -16.95 -3.86
CA GLY A 21 15.28 -17.09 -4.28
C GLY A 21 14.73 -15.72 -4.66
N SER A 22 13.97 -15.67 -5.76
CA SER A 22 13.37 -14.43 -6.26
C SER A 22 12.79 -13.63 -5.09
N PRO A 23 13.14 -12.34 -4.93
CA PRO A 23 12.60 -11.55 -3.84
C PRO A 23 11.08 -11.64 -3.89
N SER A 24 10.48 -12.02 -2.76
CA SER A 24 9.03 -11.99 -2.60
C SER A 24 8.53 -10.62 -3.05
N PRO A 25 7.47 -10.53 -3.88
CA PRO A 25 6.89 -9.25 -4.25
C PRO A 25 6.39 -8.50 -2.99
N PHE A 26 6.03 -9.23 -1.95
CA PHE A 26 5.64 -8.67 -0.65
C PHE A 26 6.86 -8.43 0.25
N PRO A 27 6.98 -7.25 0.89
CA PRO A 27 8.10 -6.90 1.76
C PRO A 27 8.18 -7.74 3.05
N PRO A 28 9.37 -7.84 3.68
CA PRO A 28 9.53 -8.56 4.94
C PRO A 28 8.58 -8.04 6.03
N ARG A 29 7.93 -8.95 6.76
CA ARG A 29 6.86 -8.61 7.72
C ARG A 29 7.34 -7.80 8.93
N ASN A 30 8.63 -7.91 9.26
CA ASN A 30 9.28 -7.11 10.31
C ASN A 30 9.52 -5.66 9.87
N GLU A 31 9.48 -5.35 8.58
CA GLU A 31 9.63 -4.00 8.04
C GLU A 31 8.27 -3.31 7.92
N THR A 32 7.66 -3.00 9.06
CA THR A 32 6.29 -2.47 9.15
C THR A 32 6.04 -1.25 8.26
N ALA A 33 6.98 -0.30 8.20
CA ALA A 33 6.88 0.87 7.32
C ALA A 33 6.87 0.48 5.84
N ARG A 34 7.70 -0.50 5.42
CA ARG A 34 7.72 -0.97 4.03
C ARG A 34 6.43 -1.71 3.68
N VAL A 35 5.93 -2.53 4.61
CA VAL A 35 4.64 -3.21 4.47
C VAL A 35 3.51 -2.20 4.31
N ALA A 36 3.43 -1.17 5.17
CA ALA A 36 2.39 -0.16 5.09
C ALA A 36 2.41 0.60 3.75
N ARG A 37 3.61 0.97 3.28
CA ARG A 37 3.80 1.64 1.98
C ARG A 37 3.47 0.74 0.80
N TYR A 38 3.80 -0.55 0.90
CA TYR A 38 3.42 -1.55 -0.09
C TYR A 38 1.90 -1.67 -0.19
N VAL A 39 1.19 -1.76 0.94
CA VAL A 39 -0.28 -1.83 0.97
C VAL A 39 -0.89 -0.55 0.40
N ALA A 40 -0.42 0.62 0.82
CA ALA A 40 -0.93 1.91 0.33
C ALA A 40 -0.79 2.06 -1.20
N HIS A 41 0.28 1.52 -1.80
CA HIS A 41 0.51 1.60 -3.24
C HIS A 41 -0.30 0.58 -4.06
N HIS A 42 -0.62 -0.59 -3.48
CA HIS A 42 -1.31 -1.67 -4.19
C HIS A 42 -2.82 -1.68 -3.93
N CYS A 43 -3.34 -0.83 -3.05
CA CYS A 43 -4.76 -0.72 -2.74
C CYS A 43 -5.38 0.49 -3.47
N ASP A 44 -6.25 0.21 -4.44
CA ASP A 44 -6.98 1.23 -5.20
C ASP A 44 -8.21 1.78 -4.44
N TRP A 45 -8.54 1.21 -3.28
CA TRP A 45 -9.69 1.59 -2.45
C TRP A 45 -9.39 1.42 -0.97
N GLY A 46 -10.12 2.16 -0.12
CA GLY A 46 -10.04 2.09 1.32
C GLY A 46 -11.32 2.59 2.00
N ALA A 47 -11.47 2.31 3.29
CA ALA A 47 -12.61 2.76 4.08
C ALA A 47 -12.20 3.98 4.93
N LEU A 48 -12.70 5.16 4.59
CA LEU A 48 -12.46 6.37 5.37
C LEU A 48 -13.51 6.47 6.47
N ALA A 49 -13.04 6.42 7.72
CA ALA A 49 -13.85 6.71 8.89
C ALA A 49 -13.82 8.22 9.20
N THR A 50 -15.00 8.78 9.48
CA THR A 50 -15.19 10.16 9.93
C THR A 50 -16.12 10.19 11.13
N ILE A 51 -16.22 11.34 11.81
CA ILE A 51 -17.19 11.51 12.89
C ILE A 51 -18.38 12.27 12.35
N SER A 52 -19.55 11.63 12.36
CA SER A 52 -20.74 12.19 11.75
C SER A 52 -21.17 13.51 12.39
N SER A 53 -21.51 14.48 11.55
CA SER A 53 -22.10 15.76 11.90
C SER A 53 -23.62 15.76 11.70
N HIS A 54 -24.17 14.69 11.12
CA HIS A 54 -25.56 14.58 10.68
C HIS A 54 -26.47 13.89 11.70
N SER A 55 -27.68 14.40 11.88
CA SER A 55 -28.74 13.76 12.68
C SER A 55 -29.32 12.53 11.94
N PRO A 56 -29.64 11.41 12.63
CA PRO A 56 -29.66 11.20 14.08
C PRO A 56 -28.35 10.67 14.68
N VAL A 57 -27.33 10.40 13.86
CA VAL A 57 -26.09 9.71 14.25
C VAL A 57 -24.95 10.67 14.59
N GLN A 58 -25.27 11.91 14.94
CA GLN A 58 -24.27 12.94 15.20
C GLN A 58 -23.31 12.51 16.32
N GLY A 59 -22.01 12.60 16.06
CA GLY A 59 -20.94 12.20 16.97
C GLY A 59 -20.52 10.73 16.88
N GLN A 60 -21.27 9.89 16.16
CA GLN A 60 -20.91 8.49 15.94
C GLN A 60 -19.89 8.35 14.80
N PRO A 61 -19.05 7.30 14.82
CA PRO A 61 -18.18 6.98 13.69
C PRO A 61 -19.03 6.57 12.48
N PHE A 62 -18.72 7.15 11.33
CA PHE A 62 -19.31 6.81 10.04
C PHE A 62 -18.18 6.47 9.06
N ALA A 63 -18.29 5.33 8.38
CA ALA A 63 -17.28 4.87 7.45
C ALA A 63 -17.88 4.67 6.06
N ASN A 64 -17.15 5.12 5.05
CA ASN A 64 -17.51 4.94 3.66
C ASN A 64 -16.30 4.50 2.82
N VAL A 65 -16.54 3.83 1.71
CA VAL A 65 -15.51 3.28 0.82
C VAL A 65 -15.20 4.27 -0.28
N PHE A 66 -13.91 4.57 -0.47
CA PHE A 66 -13.43 5.48 -1.49
C PHE A 66 -12.33 4.87 -2.32
N SER A 67 -12.23 5.30 -3.56
CA SER A 67 -11.04 5.09 -4.37
C SER A 67 -9.89 5.94 -3.84
N VAL A 68 -8.70 5.33 -3.78
CA VAL A 68 -7.46 5.93 -3.27
C VAL A 68 -6.35 5.67 -4.29
N SER A 69 -5.47 6.64 -4.45
CA SER A 69 -4.22 6.45 -5.20
C SER A 69 -3.09 7.18 -4.49
N ASP A 70 -1.92 6.55 -4.40
CA ASP A 70 -0.72 7.17 -3.84
C ASP A 70 0.31 7.59 -4.91
N GLY A 71 0.01 7.36 -6.19
CA GLY A 71 0.89 7.65 -7.33
C GLY A 71 0.73 6.65 -8.49
N PRO A 72 1.35 6.90 -9.64
CA PRO A 72 1.35 5.96 -10.77
C PRO A 72 2.22 4.73 -10.47
N LYS A 73 2.05 3.66 -11.25
CA LYS A 73 2.81 2.40 -11.09
C LYS A 73 4.31 2.66 -11.05
N GLY A 74 4.96 2.23 -9.98
CA GLY A 74 6.41 2.39 -9.78
C GLY A 74 6.84 3.73 -9.19
N ALA A 75 5.92 4.67 -8.93
CA ALA A 75 6.20 5.94 -8.28
C ALA A 75 5.17 6.27 -7.17
N GLY A 76 4.94 5.31 -6.28
CA GLY A 76 4.08 5.48 -5.10
C GLY A 76 4.69 6.42 -4.05
N SER A 77 4.03 7.53 -3.80
CA SER A 77 4.44 8.53 -2.80
C SER A 77 4.10 8.11 -1.36
N GLY A 78 3.22 7.12 -1.18
CA GLY A 78 2.64 6.72 0.10
C GLY A 78 1.72 7.76 0.74
N VAL A 79 1.37 8.83 0.03
CA VAL A 79 0.35 9.80 0.45
C VAL A 79 -0.95 9.45 -0.27
N PRO A 80 -2.02 9.07 0.43
CA PRO A 80 -3.28 8.71 -0.20
C PRO A 80 -4.00 9.97 -0.71
N TYR A 81 -4.22 10.03 -2.02
CA TYR A 81 -5.08 11.03 -2.65
C TYR A 81 -6.48 10.45 -2.86
N LEU A 82 -7.49 11.27 -2.55
CA LEU A 82 -8.89 10.96 -2.76
C LEU A 82 -9.50 12.03 -3.66
N TYR A 83 -10.37 11.61 -4.58
CA TYR A 83 -11.16 12.52 -5.41
C TYR A 83 -12.62 12.51 -4.92
N LEU A 84 -13.03 13.58 -4.26
CA LEU A 84 -14.29 13.63 -3.52
C LEU A 84 -15.16 14.81 -3.96
N THR A 85 -16.47 14.63 -3.90
CA THR A 85 -17.45 15.71 -4.09
C THR A 85 -17.83 16.33 -2.76
N ASN A 86 -18.15 17.63 -2.75
CA ASN A 86 -18.67 18.32 -1.57
C ASN A 86 -20.06 17.81 -1.12
N MET A 87 -20.75 17.06 -1.97
CA MET A 87 -22.02 16.43 -1.63
C MET A 87 -21.86 15.16 -0.78
N GLU A 88 -20.64 14.64 -0.64
CA GLU A 88 -20.41 13.44 0.17
C GLU A 88 -20.50 13.78 1.66
N ILE A 89 -21.29 12.99 2.39
CA ILE A 89 -21.47 13.02 3.85
C ILE A 89 -20.11 13.02 4.57
N SER A 90 -19.19 12.13 4.18
CA SER A 90 -17.84 12.10 4.81
C SER A 90 -17.05 13.39 4.58
N VAL A 91 -17.26 14.08 3.45
CA VAL A 91 -16.61 15.38 3.18
C VAL A 91 -17.25 16.48 4.03
N GLN A 92 -18.56 16.45 4.19
CA GLN A 92 -19.28 17.39 5.06
C GLN A 92 -18.82 17.23 6.52
N ASP A 93 -18.65 15.99 6.98
CA ASP A 93 -18.11 15.66 8.29
C ASP A 93 -16.68 16.19 8.47
N LEU A 94 -15.82 16.03 7.46
CA LEU A 94 -14.45 16.57 7.46
C LEU A 94 -14.39 18.10 7.46
N GLN A 95 -15.33 18.77 6.78
CA GLN A 95 -15.40 20.24 6.75
C GLN A 95 -15.72 20.81 8.13
N VAL A 96 -16.58 20.13 8.90
CA VAL A 96 -16.92 20.52 10.28
C VAL A 96 -15.80 20.14 11.26
N ARG A 97 -15.12 19.00 11.05
CA ARG A 97 -14.14 18.44 12.00
C ARG A 97 -12.79 18.11 11.36
N ARG A 98 -12.09 19.14 10.88
CA ARG A 98 -10.74 19.01 10.31
C ARG A 98 -9.77 18.36 11.33
N GLY A 99 -9.12 17.26 10.96
CA GLY A 99 -7.98 16.68 11.69
C GLY A 99 -8.24 15.46 12.58
N ARG A 100 -9.43 14.84 12.56
CA ARG A 100 -9.70 13.59 13.32
C ARG A 100 -9.67 12.35 12.41
N GLY A 101 -8.49 11.71 12.37
CA GLY A 101 -8.20 10.31 12.02
C GLY A 101 -8.91 9.68 10.80
N VAL A 102 -8.16 9.52 9.71
CA VAL A 102 -8.44 8.57 8.62
C VAL A 102 -7.80 7.22 9.01
N THR A 103 -8.58 6.14 9.06
CA THR A 103 -8.09 4.77 9.29
C THR A 103 -8.04 3.98 8.01
#